data_AF-A0A955U9M2-F1
#
_entry.id   AF-A0A955U9M2-F1
#
_cell.length_a   1.000
_cell.length_b   1.000
_cell.length_c   1.000
_cell.angle_alpha   90.00
_cell.angle_beta   90.00
_cell.angle_gamma   90.00
#
_symmetry.space_group_name_H-M   'P 1'
#
loop_
_entity.id
_entity.type
_entity.pdbx_description
1 polymer ?
#
loop_
_entity_poly.entity_id
_entity_poly.type
_entity_poly.pdbx_seq_one_letter_code
_entity_poly.pdbx_strand_id
1 'polypeptide(L)' 'MPLEIKEMTIADYDEAIALWEQTEGMCLREADSKNGIEAYLKRNPNLSFVARYNGNSSERCYVDMMEDEAICTTLP' A
#
# COMPACT_ATOMS: atom_id res chain seq x y z
N MET A 1 13.11 -14.59 7.53
CA MET A 1 12.41 -13.78 6.51
C MET A 1 10.91 -13.94 6.73
N PRO A 2 10.28 -13.29 7.73
CA PRO A 2 8.83 -13.28 7.83
C PRO A 2 8.31 -12.17 6.91
N LEU A 3 7.83 -12.57 5.74
CA LEU A 3 6.97 -11.75 4.90
C LEU A 3 5.53 -12.09 5.28
N GLU A 4 4.77 -11.10 5.75
CA GLU A 4 3.35 -11.23 6.01
C GLU A 4 2.58 -10.54 4.87
N ILE A 5 1.63 -11.24 4.27
CA ILE A 5 0.72 -10.68 3.26
C ILE A 5 -0.69 -10.78 3.82
N LYS A 6 -1.41 -9.66 3.85
CA LYS A 6 -2.81 -9.60 4.27
C LYS A 6 -3.62 -8.70 3.33
N GLU A 7 -4.94 -8.83 3.35
CA GLU A 7 -5.82 -7.92 2.62
C GLU A 7 -5.64 -6.48 3.13
N MET A 8 -5.63 -5.52 2.21
CA MET A 8 -5.56 -4.10 2.56
C MET A 8 -6.89 -3.65 3.12
N THR A 9 -6.83 -2.93 4.24
CA THR A 9 -7.98 -2.26 4.83
C THR A 9 -7.76 -0.76 4.86
N ILE A 10 -8.82 0.01 5.11
CA ILE A 10 -8.69 1.46 5.26
C ILE A 10 -7.79 1.87 6.44
N ALA A 11 -7.56 0.97 7.39
CA ALA A 11 -6.61 1.18 8.48
C ALA A 11 -5.15 1.21 8.02
N ASP A 12 -4.84 0.61 6.87
CA ASP A 12 -3.50 0.59 6.28
C ASP A 12 -3.23 1.85 5.41
N TYR A 13 -4.24 2.71 5.19
CA TYR A 13 -4.15 3.88 4.29
C TYR A 13 -3.03 4.85 4.66
N ASP A 14 -2.90 5.20 5.94
CA ASP A 14 -1.94 6.21 6.37
C ASP A 14 -0.49 5.73 6.13
N GLU A 15 -0.23 4.42 6.22
CA GLU A 15 1.08 3.83 5.87
C GLU A 15 1.27 3.71 4.36
N ALA A 16 0.21 3.35 3.61
CA ALA A 16 0.25 3.23 2.16
C ALA A 16 0.51 4.58 1.47
N ILE A 17 -0.20 5.64 1.87
CA ILE A 17 -0.03 6.98 1.27
C ILE A 17 1.37 7.53 1.53
N ALA A 18 1.93 7.31 2.73
CA ALA A 18 3.30 7.73 3.04
C ALA A 18 4.35 7.03 2.16
N LEU A 19 4.10 5.76 1.80
CA LEU A 19 4.95 5.00 0.87
C LEU A 19 4.84 5.56 -0.55
N TRP A 20 3.60 5.77 -1.00
CA TRP A 20 3.26 6.28 -2.31
C TRP A 20 3.87 7.68 -2.56
N GLU A 21 3.78 8.58 -1.57
CA GLU A 21 4.40 9.90 -1.61
C GLU A 21 5.93 9.86 -1.75
N GLN A 22 6.57 8.80 -1.25
CA GLN A 22 8.03 8.61 -1.32
C GLN A 22 8.47 7.82 -2.56
N THR A 23 7.53 7.30 -3.35
CA THR A 23 7.84 6.47 -4.51
C THR A 23 8.10 7.36 -5.73
N GLU A 24 9.34 7.35 -6.22
CA GLU A 24 9.71 8.10 -7.42
C GLU A 24 8.87 7.66 -8.62
N GLY A 25 8.33 8.63 -9.36
CA GLY A 25 7.48 8.39 -10.52
C GLY A 25 6.00 8.14 -10.20
N MET A 26 5.63 8.03 -8.93
CA MET A 26 4.21 7.94 -8.55
C MET A 26 3.53 9.31 -8.57
N CYS A 27 2.36 9.38 -9.20
CA CYS A 27 1.54 10.60 -9.25
C CYS A 27 0.21 10.36 -8.55
N LEU A 28 0.08 10.91 -7.34
CA LEU A 28 -1.14 10.84 -6.54
C LEU A 28 -2.24 11.72 -7.13
N ARG A 29 -3.46 11.20 -7.12
CA ARG A 29 -4.68 11.83 -7.63
C ARG A 29 -5.74 11.85 -6.54
N GLU A 30 -6.87 12.50 -6.81
CA GLU A 30 -8.04 12.48 -5.91
C GLU A 30 -8.55 11.06 -5.59
N ALA A 31 -8.33 10.10 -6.51
CA ALA A 31 -8.66 8.69 -6.30
C ALA A 31 -7.85 8.04 -5.16
N ASP A 32 -6.65 8.55 -4.89
CA ASP A 32 -5.73 8.07 -3.86
C ASP A 32 -5.99 8.76 -2.50
N SER A 33 -7.03 9.59 -2.42
CA SER A 33 -7.52 10.11 -1.15
C SER A 33 -8.07 8.98 -0.27
N LYS A 34 -8.11 9.20 1.05
CA LYS A 34 -8.67 8.21 2.01
C LYS A 34 -10.07 7.74 1.61
N ASN A 35 -10.91 8.67 1.18
CA ASN A 35 -12.27 8.38 0.74
C ASN A 35 -12.28 7.60 -0.59
N GLY A 36 -11.39 7.93 -1.52
CA GLY A 36 -11.24 7.23 -2.79
C GLY A 36 -10.81 5.78 -2.58
N ILE A 37 -9.79 5.55 -1.77
CA ILE A 37 -9.31 4.22 -1.40
C ILE A 37 -10.39 3.43 -0.65
N GLU A 38 -11.08 4.04 0.33
CA GLU A 38 -12.17 3.36 1.04
C GLU A 38 -13.29 2.90 0.09
N ALA A 39 -13.70 3.77 -0.84
CA ALA A 39 -14.71 3.44 -1.84
C ALA A 39 -14.23 2.35 -2.81
N TYR A 40 -12.95 2.36 -3.19
CA TYR A 40 -12.36 1.32 -4.02
C TYR A 40 -12.37 -0.03 -3.30
N LEU A 41 -11.85 -0.11 -2.06
CA LEU A 41 -11.80 -1.36 -1.29
C LEU A 41 -13.20 -1.96 -1.10
N LYS A 42 -14.22 -1.12 -0.85
CA LYS A 42 -15.63 -1.56 -0.76
C LYS A 42 -16.17 -2.14 -2.07
N ARG A 43 -15.76 -1.58 -3.22
CA ARG A 43 -16.17 -2.05 -4.55
C ARG A 43 -15.41 -3.30 -4.99
N ASN A 44 -14.18 -3.45 -4.51
CA ASN A 44 -13.19 -4.42 -4.97
C ASN A 44 -12.67 -5.28 -3.80
N PRO A 45 -13.53 -6.06 -3.13
CA PRO A 45 -13.10 -6.91 -2.02
C PRO A 45 -12.13 -7.99 -2.51
N ASN A 46 -11.12 -8.32 -1.70
CA ASN A 46 -10.07 -9.31 -1.98
C ASN A 46 -9.15 -8.98 -3.18
N LEU A 47 -9.09 -7.73 -3.63
CA LEU A 47 -8.24 -7.31 -4.77
C LEU A 47 -7.01 -6.50 -4.35
N SER A 48 -7.04 -5.88 -3.17
CA SER A 48 -5.90 -5.12 -2.63
C SER A 48 -5.28 -5.84 -1.44
N PHE A 49 -3.95 -5.89 -1.41
CA PHE A 49 -3.18 -6.54 -0.35
C PHE A 49 -2.14 -5.58 0.22
N VAL A 50 -1.54 -5.94 1.33
CA VAL A 50 -0.36 -5.28 1.87
C VAL A 50 0.64 -6.36 2.26
N ALA A 51 1.87 -6.20 1.78
CA ALA A 51 3.00 -6.94 2.27
C ALA A 51 3.58 -6.20 3.49
N ARG A 52 4.15 -6.95 4.44
CA ARG A 52 4.95 -6.42 5.54
C ARG A 52 6.15 -7.31 5.72
N TYR A 53 7.33 -6.73 5.65
CA TYR A 53 8.57 -7.43 5.92
C TYR A 53 9.01 -7.15 7.36
N ASN A 54 9.25 -8.20 8.13
CA ASN A 54 9.80 -8.09 9.48
C ASN A 54 11.31 -8.41 9.42
N GLY A 55 12.09 -7.48 8.88
CA GLY A 55 13.57 -7.48 8.92
C GLY A 55 14.10 -6.80 10.18
N ASN A 56 15.36 -7.08 10.56
CA ASN A 56 16.04 -6.39 11.67
C ASN A 56 16.36 -4.91 11.38
N SER A 57 16.17 -4.47 10.14
CA SER A 57 16.02 -3.07 9.75
C SER A 57 14.53 -2.80 9.55
N SER A 58 14.08 -1.64 10.00
CA SER A 58 12.70 -1.10 10.04
C SER A 58 11.99 -0.95 8.68
N GLU A 59 12.30 -1.82 7.73
CA GLU A 59 11.84 -1.78 6.34
C GLU A 59 10.50 -2.50 6.20
N ARG A 60 9.40 -1.73 6.11
CA ARG A 60 8.08 -2.24 5.71
C ARG A 60 7.84 -1.93 4.24
N CYS A 61 7.72 -2.97 3.41
CA CYS A 61 7.37 -2.82 2.00
C CYS A 61 5.88 -3.08 1.81
N TYR A 62 5.08 -2.08 1.41
CA TYR A 62 3.66 -2.24 1.04
C TYR A 62 3.53 -2.44 -0.46
N VAL A 63 2.61 -3.31 -0.88
CA VAL A 63 2.30 -3.58 -2.30
C VAL A 63 0.81 -3.39 -2.48
N ASP A 64 0.36 -2.26 -3.02
CA ASP A 64 -1.02 -2.14 -3.51
C ASP A 64 -1.06 -2.61 -4.97
N MET A 65 -2.05 -3.44 -5.28
CA MET A 65 -2.24 -4.07 -6.60
C MET A 65 -3.43 -3.42 -7.31
N MET A 66 -3.58 -2.09 -7.23
CA MET A 66 -4.73 -1.42 -7.86
C MET A 66 -4.61 -1.31 -9.39
N GLU A 67 -3.40 -1.26 -9.96
CA GLU A 67 -3.14 -1.25 -11.41
C GLU A 67 -1.73 -1.80 -11.66
N ASP A 68 -1.59 -2.89 -12.45
CA ASP A 68 -0.42 -3.54 -13.11
C ASP A 68 1.06 -3.37 -12.62
N GLU A 69 1.35 -2.64 -11.55
CA GLU A 69 2.69 -2.36 -11.03
C GLU A 69 2.71 -2.47 -9.49
N ALA A 70 3.51 -3.43 -8.99
CA ALA A 70 3.77 -3.55 -7.56
C ALA A 70 4.81 -2.50 -7.13
N ILE A 71 4.42 -1.59 -6.23
CA ILE A 71 5.36 -0.67 -5.58
C ILE A 71 6.06 -1.41 -4.44
N CYS A 72 7.39 -1.33 -4.35
CA CYS A 72 8.17 -1.85 -3.24
C CYS A 72 9.24 -0.80 -2.91
N THR A 73 9.04 -0.04 -1.84
CA THR A 73 10.04 0.91 -1.36
C THR A 73 10.35 0.66 0.11
N THR A 74 11.58 0.98 0.51
CA THR A 74 12.05 0.93 1.90
C THR A 74 11.75 2.27 2.55
N LEU A 75 10.88 2.29 3.57
CA LEU A 75 10.73 3.46 4.44
C LEU A 75 12.00 3.59 5.32
N PRO A 76 12.55 4.81 5.51
CA PRO A 76 13.69 5.05 6.41
C PRO A 76 13.35 4.81 7.89
#